data_AF-A0A819FZS9-F1
#
_entry.id   AF-A0A819FZS9-F1
#
_cell.length_a   1.000
_cell.length_b   1.000
_cell.length_c   1.000
_cell.angle_alpha   90.00
_cell.angle_beta   90.00
_cell.angle_gamma   90.00
#
_symmetry.space_group_name_H-M   'P 1'
#
loop_
_entity.id
_entity.type
_entity.pdbx_description
1 polymer ?
#
loop_
_entity_poly.entity_id
_entity_poly.type
_entity_poly.pdbx_seq_one_letter_code
_entity_poly.pdbx_strand_id
1 'polypeptide(L)'
;MALIDIGANIGTYTMFAAALGRFVIAIECFEPNYVRVAKAIQIENLRNNVILIGNALYSKAGQHLTLTSDPGNIGSQGVKGVASKNQSLQDP
;
A
#
# COMPACT_ATOMS: atom_id res chain seq x y z
N MET A 1 18.83 10.65 0.54
CA MET A 1 18.38 9.26 0.33
C MET A 1 16.90 9.17 0.68
N ALA A 2 16.09 8.54 -0.16
CA ALA A 2 14.65 8.40 0.04
C ALA A 2 14.31 7.01 0.58
N LEU A 3 13.30 6.91 1.45
CA LEU A 3 12.66 5.63 1.80
C LEU A 3 11.53 5.37 0.81
N ILE A 4 11.42 4.13 0.31
CA ILE A 4 10.27 3.69 -0.48
C ILE A 4 9.46 2.72 0.39
N ASP A 5 8.24 3.12 0.73
CA ASP A 5 7.31 2.34 1.56
C ASP A 5 6.24 1.71 0.65
N ILE A 6 6.40 0.42 0.33
CA ILE A 6 5.53 -0.33 -0.58
C ILE A 6 4.45 -1.03 0.22
N GLY A 7 3.18 -0.75 -0.08
CA GLY A 7 2.07 -1.26 0.73
C GLY A 7 2.03 -0.52 2.06
N ALA A 8 2.02 0.82 1.99
CA ALA A 8 2.14 1.69 3.15
C ALA A 8 1.04 1.43 4.20
N ASN A 9 -0.08 0.80 3.82
CA ASN A 9 -1.17 0.40 4.68
C ASN A 9 -1.68 1.62 5.49
N ILE A 10 -1.62 1.57 6.82
CA ILE A 10 -2.02 2.70 7.68
C ILE A 10 -0.90 3.73 7.89
N GLY A 11 0.24 3.59 7.20
CA GLY A 11 1.33 4.56 7.18
C GLY A 11 2.36 4.41 8.30
N THR A 12 2.45 3.25 8.96
CA THR A 12 3.32 3.03 10.12
C THR A 12 4.77 3.43 9.85
N TYR A 13 5.36 2.95 8.76
CA TYR A 13 6.75 3.27 8.42
C TYR A 13 6.88 4.64 7.75
N THR A 14 5.94 4.99 6.87
CA THR A 14 5.85 6.31 6.25
C THR A 14 5.92 7.44 7.28
N MET A 15 5.04 7.41 8.28
CA MET A 15 4.94 8.48 9.28
C MET A 15 6.17 8.52 10.18
N PHE A 16 6.67 7.35 10.61
CA PHE A 16 7.88 7.27 11.44
C PHE A 16 9.10 7.86 10.73
N ALA A 17 9.36 7.45 9.49
CA ALA A 17 10.53 7.93 8.74
C ALA A 17 10.41 9.42 8.40
N ALA A 18 9.21 9.88 8.02
CA ALA A 18 8.97 11.29 7.72
C ALA A 18 9.12 12.19 8.96
N ALA A 19 8.67 11.73 10.14
CA ALA A 19 8.86 12.44 11.41
C ALA A 19 10.35 12.57 11.80
N LEU A 20 11.20 11.63 11.37
CA LEU A 20 12.66 11.72 11.50
C LEU A 20 13.32 12.62 10.43
N GLY A 21 12.54 13.39 9.68
CA GLY A 21 13.02 14.29 8.64
C GLY A 21 13.52 13.58 7.37
N ARG A 22 13.19 12.29 7.19
CA ARG A 22 13.50 11.58 5.94
C ARG A 22 12.45 11.89 4.88
N PHE A 23 12.88 11.80 3.62
CA PHE A 23 11.97 11.86 2.49
C PHE A 23 11.43 10.47 2.18
N VAL A 24 10.12 10.34 2.00
CA VAL A 24 9.41 9.08 1.82
C VAL A 24 8.58 9.12 0.54
N ILE A 25 8.67 8.06 -0.26
CA ILE A 25 7.71 7.75 -1.32
C ILE A 25 6.86 6.58 -0.81
N ALA A 26 5.61 6.87 -0.44
CA ALA A 26 4.66 5.91 0.09
C ALA A 26 3.71 5.45 -1.03
N ILE A 27 3.50 4.15 -1.15
CA ILE A 27 2.65 3.54 -2.18
C ILE A 27 1.55 2.73 -1.49
N GLU A 28 0.29 3.11 -1.73
CA GLU A 28 -0.88 2.42 -1.21
C GLU A 28 -2.00 2.46 -2.25
N CYS A 29 -2.61 1.31 -2.53
CA CYS A 29 -3.61 1.15 -3.60
C CYS A 29 -5.02 0.89 -3.08
N PHE A 30 -5.16 0.60 -1.78
CA PHE A 30 -6.44 0.45 -1.13
C PHE A 30 -6.90 1.79 -0.57
N GLU A 31 -7.95 2.33 -1.19
CA GLU A 31 -8.40 3.70 -0.95
C GLU A 31 -8.67 4.04 0.54
N PRO A 32 -9.31 3.18 1.35
CA PRO A 32 -9.49 3.47 2.77
C PRO A 32 -8.18 3.69 3.53
N ASN A 33 -7.12 3.01 3.13
CA ASN A 33 -5.79 3.16 3.71
C ASN A 33 -5.09 4.41 3.18
N TYR A 34 -5.14 4.64 1.88
CA TYR A 34 -4.62 5.85 1.24
C TYR A 34 -5.16 7.13 1.91
N VAL A 35 -6.48 7.22 2.12
CA VAL A 35 -7.12 8.38 2.77
C VAL A 35 -6.63 8.57 4.20
N ARG A 36 -6.45 7.48 4.96
CA ARG A 36 -5.94 7.54 6.33
C ARG A 36 -4.52 8.10 6.37
N VAL A 37 -3.64 7.61 5.49
CA VAL A 37 -2.25 8.07 5.40
C VAL A 37 -2.20 9.53 4.95
N ALA A 38 -2.98 9.91 3.93
CA ALA A 38 -3.08 11.30 3.48
C ALA A 38 -3.51 12.23 4.62
N LYS A 39 -4.49 11.81 5.42
CA LYS A 39 -4.95 12.58 6.59
C LYS A 39 -3.88 12.68 7.67
N ALA A 40 -3.16 11.60 7.95
CA ALA A 40 -2.06 11.60 8.91
C ALA A 40 -0.92 12.55 8.48
N ILE A 41 -0.49 12.49 7.22
CA ILE A 41 0.51 13.41 6.64
C ILE A 41 0.05 14.87 6.80
N GLN A 42 -1.25 15.14 6.62
CA GLN A 42 -1.81 16.48 6.80
C GLN A 42 -1.74 16.94 8.27
N ILE A 43 -2.17 16.10 9.21
CA ILE A 43 -2.24 16.43 10.64
C ILE A 43 -0.84 16.71 11.19
N GLU A 44 0.15 15.89 10.82
CA GLU A 44 1.53 15.98 11.30
C GLU A 44 2.39 16.97 10.48
N ASN A 45 1.79 17.68 9.52
CA ASN A 45 2.47 18.65 8.65
C ASN A 45 3.68 18.06 7.88
N LEU A 46 3.58 16.81 7.44
CA LEU A 46 4.67 16.08 6.78
C LEU A 46 4.63 16.15 5.24
N ARG A 47 3.85 17.07 4.67
CA ARG A 47 3.63 17.18 3.22
C ARG A 47 4.91 17.41 2.40
N ASN A 48 5.91 18.04 3.00
CA ASN A 48 7.21 18.28 2.34
C ASN A 48 8.15 17.08 2.41
N ASN A 49 7.80 16.07 3.21
CA ASN A 49 8.60 14.89 3.48
C ASN A 49 8.01 13.64 2.84
N VAL A 50 6.75 13.66 2.39
CA VAL A 50 6.06 12.48 1.87
C VAL A 50 5.42 12.76 0.52
N ILE A 51 5.74 11.93 -0.47
CA ILE A 51 4.93 11.73 -1.68
C ILE A 51 4.10 10.47 -1.47
N LEU A 52 2.77 10.59 -1.51
CA LEU A 52 1.84 9.47 -1.41
C LEU A 52 1.27 9.15 -2.80
N ILE A 53 1.46 7.91 -3.25
CA ILE A 53 1.04 7.41 -4.56
C ILE A 53 -0.11 6.41 -4.36
N GLY A 54 -1.27 6.72 -4.94
CA GLY A 54 -2.52 5.95 -4.86
C GLY A 54 -2.62 4.75 -5.81
N ASN A 55 -1.48 4.21 -6.27
CA ASN A 55 -1.44 3.16 -7.30
C ASN A 55 -0.88 1.86 -6.72
N ALA A 56 -1.27 0.73 -7.30
CA ALA A 56 -0.61 -0.54 -7.03
C ALA A 56 0.73 -0.63 -7.78
N LEU A 57 1.67 -1.39 -7.21
CA LEU A 57 2.85 -1.86 -7.94
C LEU A 57 2.52 -3.16 -8.68
N TYR A 58 2.86 -3.19 -9.96
CA TYR A 58 2.63 -4.34 -10.81
C TYR A 58 3.70 -4.45 -11.90
N SER A 59 3.87 -5.63 -12.47
CA SER A 59 4.89 -5.90 -13.49
C SER A 59 4.62 -5.21 -14.83
N LYS A 60 3.41 -4.66 -15.05
CA LYS A 60 3.01 -3.95 -16.28
C LYS A 60 2.26 -2.67 -15.91
N ALA A 61 2.69 -1.55 -16.49
CA ALA A 61 2.02 -0.27 -16.36
C ALA A 61 0.72 -0.22 -17.19
N GLY A 62 -0.18 0.72 -16.87
CA GLY A 62 -1.41 0.98 -17.62
C GLY A 62 -2.50 -0.09 -17.50
N GLN A 63 -2.33 -1.07 -16.60
CA GLN A 63 -3.33 -2.09 -16.32
C GLN A 63 -4.28 -1.62 -15.22
N HIS A 64 -5.56 -1.93 -15.35
CA HIS A 64 -6.55 -1.73 -14.29
C HIS A 64 -6.82 -3.07 -13.62
N LEU A 65 -6.51 -3.16 -12.33
CA LEU A 65 -6.73 -4.33 -11.50
C LEU A 65 -7.75 -3.99 -10.41
N THR A 66 -8.61 -4.93 -10.05
CA THR A 66 -9.62 -4.74 -9.00
C THR A 66 -9.22 -5.50 -7.75
N LEU A 67 -9.12 -4.79 -6.62
CA LEU A 67 -8.91 -5.42 -5.33
C LEU A 67 -10.16 -6.19 -4.88
N THR A 68 -9.97 -7.32 -4.22
CA THR A 68 -11.07 -8.06 -3.57
C THR A 68 -11.49 -7.36 -2.29
N SER A 69 -12.80 -7.20 -2.09
CA SER A 69 -13.37 -6.73 -0.84
C SER A 69 -14.19 -7.84 -0.21
N ASP A 70 -13.78 -8.28 0.97
CA ASP A 70 -14.52 -9.24 1.79
C ASP A 70 -14.76 -8.61 3.17
N PRO A 71 -16.02 -8.38 3.59
CA PRO A 71 -16.35 -7.82 4.89
C PRO A 71 -15.87 -8.65 6.08
N GLY A 72 -15.67 -9.97 5.91
CA GLY A 72 -15.13 -10.87 6.94
C GLY A 72 -13.60 -10.88 6.97
N ASN A 73 -12.96 -10.12 6.09
CA ASN A 73 -11.51 -10.11 5.98
C ASN A 73 -10.86 -9.40 7.17
N ILE A 74 -10.06 -10.14 7.94
CA ILE A 74 -9.26 -9.63 9.05
C ILE A 74 -7.81 -9.28 8.66
N GLY A 75 -7.45 -9.45 7.38
CA GLY A 75 -6.13 -9.11 6.84
C GLY A 75 -5.83 -9.79 5.51
N SER A 76 -4.89 -9.22 4.75
CA SER A 76 -4.61 -9.53 3.33
C SER A 76 -5.54 -8.83 2.35
N GLN A 77 -5.10 -8.72 1.10
CA GLN A 77 -5.82 -8.15 -0.04
C GLN A 77 -5.51 -9.03 -1.25
N GLY A 78 -6.53 -9.43 -1.97
CA GLY A 78 -6.40 -10.16 -3.24
C GLY A 78 -6.67 -9.24 -4.43
N VAL A 79 -6.29 -9.71 -5.61
CA VAL A 79 -6.71 -9.11 -6.88
C VAL A 79 -7.71 -10.04 -7.55
N LYS A 80 -8.89 -9.51 -7.91
CA LYS A 80 -9.94 -10.27 -8.58
C LYS A 80 -9.43 -10.77 -9.94
N GLY A 81 -9.62 -12.05 -10.22
CA GLY A 81 -9.30 -12.65 -11.52
C GLY A 81 -7.84 -13.09 -11.71
N VAL A 82 -6.96 -12.90 -10.72
CA VAL A 82 -5.67 -13.59 -10.68
C VAL A 82 -5.94 -14.96 -10.05
N ALA A 83 -6.12 -15.99 -10.88
CA ALA A 83 -6.23 -17.35 -10.39
C ALA A 83 -4.94 -17.71 -9.63
N SER A 84 -5.04 -17.93 -8.32
CA SER A 84 -3.96 -18.54 -7.55
C SER A 84 -3.72 -19.94 -8.13
N LYS A 85 -2.65 -20.12 -8.91
CA LYS A 85 -2.09 -21.46 -9.15
C LYS A 85 -1.42 -21.94 -7.86
N ASN A 86 -2.22 -22.15 -6.82
CA ASN A 86 -1.80 -22.99 -5.70
C ASN A 86 -2.11 -24.43 -6.12
N GLN A 87 -1.25 -25.02 -6.95
CA GLN A 87 -1.09 -26.46 -6.91
C GLN A 87 -0.50 -26.75 -5.54
N SER A 88 -1.33 -27.18 -4.60
CA SER A 88 -0.85 -27.88 -3.42
C SER A 88 -0.01 -29.04 -3.93
N LEU A 89 1.30 -28.97 -3.72
CA LEU A 89 2.13 -30.17 -3.64
C LEU A 89 1.54 -30.98 -2.48
N GLN A 90 0.72 -31.97 -2.83
CA GLN A 90 0.52 -33.11 -1.95
C GLN A 90 1.83 -33.87 -2.04
N ASP A 91 2.71 -33.64 -1.06
CA ASP A 91 3.84 -34.53 -0.84
C ASP A 91 3.28 -35.90 -0.36
N PRO A 92 3.89 -37.01 -0.82
CA PRO A 92 3.38 -38.37 -0.62
C PRO A 92 3.35 -38.84 0.84
#